data_AF-A0A1Q7ZNA6-F1
#
_entry.id   AF-A0A1Q7ZNA6-F1
#
_cell.length_a   1.000
_cell.length_b   1.000
_cell.length_c   1.000
_cell.angle_alpha   90.00
_cell.angle_beta   90.00
_cell.angle_gamma   90.00
#
_symmetry.space_group_name_H-M   'P 1'
#
loop_
_entity.id
_entity.type
_entity.pdbx_description
1 polymer ?
#
loop_
_entity_poly.entity_id
_entity_poly.type
_entity_poly.pdbx_seq_one_letter_code
_entity_poly.pdbx_strand_id
1 'polypeptide(L)'
;MKDAMQKPGLSTSAISILSFVLGTWLIFDGTRKLVTGYYTGEQTIGLGPWATLVSAIGIRPSAMAFPFLFLGVLWTVNGIIVLLGSNTRYERAIAISIVTLFYALPGTLVGIITIVLSLRERRFV
;
A
#
# COMPACT_ATOMS: atom_id res chain seq x y z
N MET A 1 27.80 22.99 -3.65
CA MET A 1 26.49 22.40 -3.34
C MET A 1 26.61 20.89 -3.48
N LYS A 2 27.04 20.24 -2.40
CA LYS A 2 27.08 18.78 -2.26
C LYS A 2 25.71 18.35 -1.75
N ASP A 3 25.05 17.51 -2.51
CA ASP A 3 24.68 16.17 -2.06
C ASP A 3 24.22 15.41 -3.29
N ALA A 4 25.16 14.70 -3.92
CA ALA A 4 24.81 13.64 -4.84
C ALA A 4 23.95 12.67 -4.04
N MET A 5 22.66 12.59 -4.39
CA MET A 5 21.66 11.75 -3.72
C MET A 5 22.27 10.37 -3.49
N GLN A 6 22.66 10.11 -2.24
CA GLN A 6 23.36 8.87 -1.89
C GLN A 6 22.43 7.73 -2.27
N LYS A 7 22.93 6.76 -3.05
CA LYS A 7 22.06 5.71 -3.62
C LYS A 7 21.27 5.06 -2.47
N PRO A 8 19.93 5.02 -2.55
CA PRO A 8 19.12 4.42 -1.49
C PRO A 8 19.51 2.95 -1.33
N GLY A 9 19.60 2.50 -0.08
CA GLY A 9 19.88 1.09 0.22
C GLY A 9 18.87 0.16 -0.45
N LEU A 10 19.25 -1.10 -0.64
CA LEU A 10 18.40 -2.10 -1.32
C LEU A 10 17.00 -2.19 -0.69
N SER A 11 16.91 -2.23 0.65
CA SER A 11 15.63 -2.24 1.37
C SER A 11 14.80 -0.98 1.13
N THR A 12 15.44 0.20 1.14
CA THR A 12 14.76 1.49 0.90
C THR A 12 14.17 1.52 -0.52
N SER A 13 14.96 1.09 -1.50
CA SER A 13 14.51 0.98 -2.90
C SER A 13 13.36 -0.02 -3.04
N ALA A 14 13.47 -1.19 -2.40
CA ALA A 14 12.42 -2.21 -2.41
C ALA A 14 11.12 -1.71 -1.78
N ILE A 15 11.17 -1.08 -0.60
CA ILE A 15 10.00 -0.49 0.07
C ILE A 15 9.35 0.56 -0.84
N SER A 16 10.15 1.42 -1.47
CA SER A 16 9.62 2.44 -2.38
C SER A 16 8.95 1.84 -3.60
N ILE A 17 9.56 0.84 -4.24
CA ILE A 17 8.98 0.16 -5.41
C ILE A 17 7.66 -0.52 -5.04
N LEU A 18 7.65 -1.28 -3.93
CA LEU A 18 6.45 -1.92 -3.41
C LEU A 18 5.35 -0.90 -3.11
N SER A 19 5.73 0.25 -2.56
CA SER A 19 4.80 1.35 -2.29
C SER A 19 4.16 1.90 -3.56
N PHE A 20 4.94 2.09 -4.64
CA PHE A 20 4.40 2.55 -5.92
C PHE A 20 3.53 1.50 -6.61
N VAL A 21 3.94 0.23 -6.58
CA VAL A 21 3.19 -0.88 -7.19
C VAL A 21 1.82 -1.00 -6.52
N LEU A 22 1.79 -1.09 -5.18
CA LEU A 22 0.52 -1.23 -4.46
C LEU A 22 -0.31 0.05 -4.52
N GLY A 23 0.34 1.22 -4.41
CA GLY A 23 -0.33 2.51 -4.54
C GLY A 23 -1.06 2.68 -5.88
N THR A 24 -0.35 2.37 -6.97
CA THR A 24 -0.92 2.42 -8.34
C THR A 24 -2.05 1.41 -8.50
N TRP A 25 -1.89 0.19 -7.98
CA TRP A 25 -2.91 -0.84 -8.05
C TRP A 25 -4.21 -0.41 -7.35
N LEU A 26 -4.11 0.13 -6.13
CA LEU A 26 -5.26 0.61 -5.36
C LEU A 26 -5.96 1.80 -6.04
N ILE A 27 -5.19 2.73 -6.60
CA ILE A 27 -5.73 3.86 -7.36
C ILE A 27 -6.48 3.35 -8.60
N PHE A 28 -5.86 2.45 -9.36
CA PHE A 28 -6.46 1.85 -10.55
C PHE A 28 -7.77 1.12 -10.21
N ASP A 29 -7.74 0.24 -9.22
CA ASP A 29 -8.87 -0.61 -8.87
C ASP A 29 -10.03 0.20 -8.26
N GLY A 30 -9.72 1.18 -7.40
CA GLY A 30 -10.70 2.13 -6.87
C GLY A 30 -11.31 3.02 -7.96
N THR A 31 -10.50 3.53 -8.89
CA THR A 31 -10.98 4.34 -10.03
C THR A 31 -11.88 3.51 -10.93
N ARG A 32 -11.47 2.27 -11.24
CA ARG A 32 -12.28 1.33 -12.02
C ARG A 32 -13.64 1.11 -11.36
N LYS A 33 -13.70 0.92 -10.04
CA LYS A 33 -14.97 0.78 -9.31
C LYS A 33 -15.87 2.01 -9.48
N LEU A 34 -15.31 3.21 -9.40
CA LEU A 34 -16.09 4.45 -9.58
C LEU A 34 -16.58 4.64 -11.02
N VAL A 35 -15.79 4.28 -12.01
CA VAL A 35 -16.12 4.48 -13.43
C VAL A 35 -17.05 3.39 -13.98
N THR A 36 -16.79 2.13 -13.60
CA THR A 36 -17.47 0.95 -14.20
C THR A 36 -18.51 0.33 -13.29
N GLY A 37 -18.51 0.68 -12.00
CA GLY A 37 -19.33 0.02 -10.99
C GLY A 37 -18.73 -1.30 -10.47
N TYR A 38 -17.58 -1.74 -10.96
CA TYR A 38 -16.96 -3.02 -10.57
C TYR A 38 -15.45 -2.89 -10.28
N TYR A 39 -14.98 -3.59 -9.24
CA TYR A 39 -13.56 -3.84 -9.04
C TYR A 39 -13.03 -4.83 -10.06
N THR A 40 -11.72 -4.89 -10.19
CA THR A 40 -11.04 -5.84 -11.06
C THR A 40 -11.33 -7.26 -10.61
N GLY A 41 -11.87 -8.08 -11.52
CA GLY A 41 -12.24 -9.47 -11.24
C GLY A 41 -13.56 -9.66 -10.49
N GLU A 42 -14.25 -8.59 -10.07
CA GLU A 42 -15.51 -8.69 -9.30
C GLU A 42 -16.57 -9.52 -10.04
N GLN A 43 -16.67 -9.37 -11.36
CA GLN A 43 -17.67 -10.08 -12.17
C GLN A 43 -17.29 -11.54 -12.49
N THR A 44 -16.01 -11.92 -12.36
CA THR A 44 -15.53 -13.25 -12.74
C THR A 44 -15.31 -14.15 -11.53
N ILE A 45 -14.70 -13.63 -10.47
CA ILE A 45 -14.33 -14.37 -9.26
C ILE A 45 -14.96 -13.81 -7.99
N GLY A 46 -15.78 -12.75 -8.10
CA GLY A 46 -16.40 -12.09 -6.98
C GLY A 46 -15.47 -11.10 -6.25
N LEU A 47 -16.00 -10.50 -5.19
CA LEU A 47 -15.22 -9.69 -4.27
C LEU A 47 -14.40 -10.64 -3.40
N GLY A 48 -13.07 -10.62 -3.54
CA GLY A 48 -12.16 -11.55 -2.85
C GLY A 48 -12.28 -11.52 -1.31
N PRO A 49 -11.48 -12.33 -0.59
CA PRO A 49 -11.66 -12.60 0.85
C PRO A 49 -11.76 -11.36 1.77
N TRP A 50 -11.16 -10.24 1.35
CA TRP A 50 -11.26 -8.96 2.05
C TRP A 50 -12.70 -8.47 2.23
N ALA A 51 -13.60 -8.78 1.29
CA ALA A 51 -14.99 -8.35 1.34
C ALA A 51 -15.74 -8.98 2.52
N THR A 52 -15.38 -10.21 2.90
CA THR A 52 -15.89 -10.87 4.10
C THR A 52 -15.47 -10.13 5.36
N LEU A 53 -14.19 -9.72 5.46
CA LEU A 53 -13.67 -8.97 6.60
C LEU A 53 -14.37 -7.61 6.75
N VAL A 54 -14.52 -6.89 5.65
CA VAL A 54 -15.18 -5.57 5.62
C VAL A 54 -16.67 -5.70 5.96
N SER A 55 -17.34 -6.73 5.44
CA SER A 55 -18.75 -6.99 5.76
C SER A 55 -18.94 -7.39 7.23
N ALA A 56 -18.01 -8.14 7.81
CA ALA A 56 -18.08 -8.58 9.21
C ALA A 56 -18.06 -7.42 10.22
N ILE A 57 -17.47 -6.28 9.85
CA ILE A 57 -17.49 -5.05 10.66
C ILE A 57 -18.60 -4.07 10.24
N GLY A 58 -19.57 -4.53 9.44
CA GLY A 58 -20.76 -3.74 9.05
C GLY A 58 -20.55 -2.78 7.88
N ILE A 59 -19.39 -2.82 7.21
CA ILE A 59 -19.11 -1.97 6.06
C ILE A 59 -19.52 -2.69 4.77
N ARG A 60 -20.20 -1.99 3.86
CA ARG A 60 -20.52 -2.53 2.53
C ARG A 60 -19.25 -2.56 1.67
N PRO A 61 -18.76 -3.73 1.21
CA PRO A 61 -17.53 -3.80 0.41
C PRO A 61 -17.57 -2.96 -0.88
N SER A 62 -18.74 -2.80 -1.48
CA SER A 62 -18.95 -1.95 -2.65
C SER A 62 -18.67 -0.47 -2.39
N ALA A 63 -18.72 -0.01 -1.14
CA ALA A 63 -18.44 1.37 -0.74
C ALA A 63 -16.95 1.66 -0.50
N MET A 64 -16.06 0.67 -0.65
CA MET A 64 -14.63 0.81 -0.34
C MET A 64 -13.80 1.55 -1.40
N ALA A 65 -14.43 2.07 -2.47
CA ALA A 65 -13.71 2.69 -3.58
C ALA A 65 -12.88 3.91 -3.13
N PHE A 66 -13.48 4.82 -2.36
CA PHE A 66 -12.77 5.97 -1.81
C PHE A 66 -11.69 5.59 -0.79
N PRO A 67 -11.94 4.67 0.17
CA PRO A 67 -10.88 4.11 1.00
C PRO A 67 -9.68 3.56 0.22
N PHE A 68 -9.91 2.82 -0.87
CA PHE A 68 -8.81 2.29 -1.70
C PHE A 68 -8.07 3.40 -2.45
N LEU A 69 -8.77 4.38 -3.02
CA LEU A 69 -8.12 5.54 -3.63
C LEU A 69 -7.24 6.28 -2.62
N PHE A 70 -7.77 6.54 -1.42
CA PHE A 70 -7.05 7.22 -0.36
C PHE A 70 -5.80 6.43 0.08
N LEU A 71 -5.95 5.12 0.32
CA LEU A 71 -4.81 4.24 0.63
C LEU A 71 -3.79 4.21 -0.51
N GLY A 72 -4.24 4.20 -1.76
CA GLY A 72 -3.36 4.21 -2.92
C GLY A 72 -2.51 5.49 -3.03
N VAL A 73 -3.11 6.65 -2.73
CA VAL A 73 -2.40 7.93 -2.63
C VAL A 73 -1.41 7.89 -1.45
N LEU A 74 -1.82 7.38 -0.29
CA LEU A 74 -0.93 7.27 0.87
C LEU A 74 0.30 6.39 0.58
N TRP A 75 0.11 5.27 -0.12
CA TRP A 75 1.21 4.38 -0.52
C TRP A 75 2.14 5.09 -1.51
N THR A 76 1.60 5.79 -2.50
CA THR A 76 2.40 6.57 -3.46
C THR A 76 3.23 7.65 -2.77
N VAL A 77 2.62 8.43 -1.89
CA VAL A 77 3.29 9.46 -1.09
C VAL A 77 4.34 8.84 -0.16
N ASN A 78 4.06 7.66 0.40
CA ASN A 78 5.04 6.94 1.22
C ASN A 78 6.27 6.54 0.41
N GLY A 79 6.11 6.04 -0.82
CA GLY A 79 7.24 5.72 -1.71
C GLY A 79 8.18 6.90 -1.92
N ILE A 80 7.62 8.09 -2.17
CA ILE A 80 8.39 9.33 -2.31
C ILE A 80 9.15 9.67 -1.02
N ILE A 81 8.47 9.64 0.12
CA ILE A 81 9.05 10.00 1.42
C ILE A 81 10.17 9.03 1.84
N VAL A 82 10.02 7.75 1.51
CA VAL A 82 11.05 6.72 1.74
C VAL A 82 12.30 7.03 0.93
N LEU A 83 12.16 7.40 -0.35
CA LEU A 83 13.28 7.79 -1.22
C LEU A 83 13.98 9.07 -0.77
N LEU A 84 13.22 10.05 -0.28
CA LEU A 84 13.76 11.31 0.23
C LEU A 84 14.50 11.18 1.57
N GLY A 85 14.49 10.00 2.19
CA GLY A 85 15.29 9.73 3.37
C GLY A 85 14.76 10.36 4.66
N SER A 86 13.45 10.57 4.77
CA SER A 86 12.85 11.10 6.00
C SER A 86 13.13 10.23 7.23
N ASN A 87 13.34 10.86 8.39
CA ASN A 87 13.60 10.18 9.67
C ASN A 87 12.46 9.26 10.12
N THR A 88 11.23 9.49 9.64
CA THR A 88 10.05 8.69 10.02
C THR A 88 9.63 7.70 8.92
N ARG A 89 10.49 7.45 7.92
CA ARG A 89 10.11 6.72 6.71
C ARG A 89 9.67 5.28 7.00
N TYR A 90 10.29 4.61 7.96
CA TYR A 90 10.01 3.21 8.28
C TYR A 90 8.79 3.05 9.18
N GLU A 91 8.57 3.97 10.12
CA GLU A 91 7.38 4.02 10.99
C GLU A 91 6.11 4.22 10.14
N ARG A 92 6.17 5.15 9.18
CA ARG A 92 5.06 5.41 8.25
C ARG A 92 4.80 4.20 7.36
N ALA A 93 5.86 3.56 6.83
CA ALA A 93 5.75 2.36 6.03
C ALA A 93 5.12 1.19 6.81
N ILE A 94 5.45 1.03 8.10
CA ILE A 94 4.81 0.03 8.98
C ILE A 94 3.33 0.37 9.21
N ALA A 95 3.03 1.62 9.57
CA ALA A 95 1.66 2.04 9.87
C ALA A 95 0.72 1.83 8.67
N ILE A 96 1.11 2.29 7.48
CA ILE A 96 0.30 2.11 6.27
C ILE A 96 0.18 0.63 5.88
N SER A 97 1.24 -0.16 6.09
CA SER A 97 1.21 -1.60 5.84
C SER A 97 0.17 -2.30 6.70
N ILE A 98 0.15 -2.01 8.01
CA ILE A 98 -0.83 -2.58 8.96
C ILE A 98 -2.25 -2.26 8.52
N VAL A 99 -2.52 -1.00 8.20
CA VAL A 99 -3.86 -0.57 7.73
C VAL A 99 -4.24 -1.28 6.44
N THR A 100 -3.28 -1.63 5.57
CA THR A 100 -3.56 -2.24 4.27
C THR A 100 -3.61 -3.78 4.32
N LEU A 101 -3.30 -4.42 5.47
CA LEU A 101 -3.25 -5.88 5.57
C LEU A 101 -4.57 -6.56 5.23
N PHE A 102 -5.71 -5.88 5.42
CA PHE A 102 -7.02 -6.44 5.09
C PHE A 102 -7.28 -6.52 3.58
N TYR A 103 -6.51 -5.81 2.73
CA TYR A 103 -6.71 -5.77 1.28
C TYR A 103 -6.05 -6.97 0.57
N ALA A 104 -6.72 -8.12 0.60
CA ALA A 104 -6.45 -9.31 -0.22
C ALA A 104 -4.97 -9.78 -0.30
N LEU A 105 -4.69 -10.78 -1.14
CA LEU A 105 -3.33 -11.27 -1.40
C LEU A 105 -2.30 -10.15 -1.73
N PRO A 106 -2.56 -9.19 -2.64
CA PRO A 106 -1.56 -8.18 -2.97
C PRO A 106 -1.25 -7.22 -1.81
N GLY A 107 -2.25 -6.75 -1.06
CA GLY A 107 -2.02 -5.84 0.07
C GLY A 107 -1.37 -6.54 1.26
N THR A 108 -1.78 -7.78 1.57
CA THR A 108 -1.16 -8.57 2.64
C THR A 108 0.30 -8.88 2.34
N LEU A 109 0.63 -9.39 1.14
CA LEU A 109 2.00 -9.75 0.77
C LEU A 109 2.93 -8.52 0.79
N VAL A 110 2.51 -7.44 0.11
CA VAL A 110 3.28 -6.19 0.08
C VAL A 110 3.43 -5.60 1.49
N GLY A 111 2.36 -5.62 2.29
CA GLY A 111 2.38 -5.13 3.66
C GLY A 111 3.35 -5.90 4.55
N ILE A 112 3.32 -7.24 4.52
CA ILE A 112 4.24 -8.07 5.32
C ILE A 112 5.69 -7.82 4.91
N ILE A 113 6.01 -7.83 3.61
CA ILE A 113 7.37 -7.60 3.13
C ILE A 113 7.85 -6.20 3.56
N THR A 114 6.99 -5.18 3.41
CA THR A 114 7.30 -3.81 3.79
C THR A 114 7.54 -3.68 5.30
N ILE A 115 6.75 -4.35 6.15
CA ILE A 115 6.94 -4.40 7.59
C ILE A 115 8.28 -5.03 7.94
N VAL A 116 8.60 -6.20 7.37
CA VAL A 116 9.85 -6.92 7.66
C VAL A 116 11.07 -6.08 7.26
N LEU A 117 11.06 -5.50 6.07
CA LEU A 117 12.15 -4.63 5.60
C LEU A 117 12.29 -3.39 6.48
N SER A 118 11.18 -2.74 6.83
CA SER A 118 11.18 -1.53 7.66
C SER A 118 11.68 -1.81 9.09
N LEU A 119 11.27 -2.93 9.69
CA LEU A 119 11.76 -3.35 11.01
C LEU A 119 13.24 -3.70 11.00
N ARG A 120 13.72 -4.34 9.92
CA ARG A 120 15.15 -4.63 9.76
C ARG A 120 15.96 -3.34 9.72
N GLU A 121 15.56 -2.38 8.90
CA GLU A 121 16.27 -1.12 8.74
C GLU A 121 16.27 -0.28 10.03
N ARG A 122 15.16 -0.23 10.78
CA ARG A 122 15.11 0.46 12.09
C ARG A 122 16.05 -0.13 13.14
N ARG A 123 16.49 -1.38 13.01
CA ARG A 123 17.45 -1.99 13.95
C ARG A 123 18.90 -1.61 13.67
N PHE A 124 19.19 -1.11 12.47
CA PHE A 124 20.56 -0.77 12.03
C PHE A 124 20.81 0.74 11.95
N VAL A 125 19.81 1.56 12.27
CA VAL A 125 19.90 3.02 12.45
C VAL A 125 19.90 3.30 13.95
#